data_AF-A0A482X5L4-F1
#
_entry.id   AF-A0A482X5L4-F1
#
_cell.length_a   1.000
_cell.length_b   1.000
_cell.length_c   1.000
_cell.angle_alpha   90.00
_cell.angle_beta   90.00
_cell.angle_gamma   90.00
#
_symmetry.space_group_name_H-M   'P 1'
#
loop_
_entity.id
_entity.type
_entity.pdbx_description
1 polymer ?
#
loop_
_entity_poly.entity_id
_entity_poly.type
_entity_poly.pdbx_seq_one_letter_code
_entity_poly.pdbx_strand_id
1 'polypeptide(L)'
;MADRLTQLQDLINQQAEYFCNSIGILQQFSTPSKFSGFDRSGGGGGGGAGGCTPSSVGGGGGGGVLANQNNQNQANQQLQTNQASNQDDYATLFATLIARTAKDIDVIIESLPNDDSSTELQIASLRLLEQENQEAAERLEEVVRRGEVLLEQVQAALADIAQSQLEMQQLTTKQLVDRGAAAPATATASNP
;
A
#
# COMPACT_ATOMS: atom_id res chain seq x y z
N MET A 1 10.60 8.68 -9.16
CA MET A 1 10.34 7.54 -10.06
C MET A 1 11.07 6.28 -9.54
N ALA A 2 10.92 5.97 -8.25
CA ALA A 2 11.58 4.83 -7.60
C ALA A 2 10.59 3.73 -7.18
N ASP A 3 9.28 3.99 -7.25
CA ASP A 3 8.25 3.17 -6.61
C ASP A 3 8.22 1.72 -7.14
N ARG A 4 8.24 1.53 -8.46
CA ARG A 4 8.23 0.19 -9.06
C ARG A 4 9.54 -0.57 -8.83
N LEU A 5 10.69 0.11 -8.83
CA LEU A 5 11.99 -0.53 -8.60
C LEU A 5 12.20 -0.89 -7.13
N THR A 6 11.72 -0.03 -6.21
CA THR A 6 11.68 -0.33 -4.78
C THR A 6 10.71 -1.48 -4.50
N GLN A 7 9.51 -1.45 -5.09
CA GLN A 7 8.53 -2.53 -5.00
C GLN A 7 9.09 -3.87 -5.53
N LEU A 8 9.83 -3.85 -6.65
CA LEU A 8 10.50 -5.05 -7.16
C LEU A 8 11.51 -5.62 -6.16
N GLN A 9 12.31 -4.75 -5.53
CA GLN A 9 13.27 -5.16 -4.49
C GLN A 9 12.54 -5.77 -3.29
N ASP A 10 11.45 -5.17 -2.84
CA ASP A 10 10.67 -5.67 -1.70
C ASP A 10 10.07 -7.06 -2.01
N LEU A 11 9.53 -7.26 -3.22
CA LEU A 11 9.00 -8.55 -3.65
C LEU A 11 10.09 -9.63 -3.76
N ILE A 12 11.29 -9.29 -4.24
CA ILE A 12 12.42 -10.23 -4.31
C ILE A 12 12.88 -10.62 -2.90
N ASN A 13 12.97 -9.65 -1.98
CA ASN A 13 13.32 -9.92 -0.58
C ASN A 13 12.27 -10.83 0.07
N GLN A 14 10.99 -10.51 -0.12
CA GLN A 14 9.87 -11.32 0.37
C GLN A 14 9.85 -12.74 -0.22
N GLN A 15 10.18 -12.88 -1.50
CA GLN A 15 10.32 -14.17 -2.17
C GLN A 15 11.41 -15.03 -1.53
N ALA A 16 12.55 -14.43 -1.18
CA ALA A 16 13.65 -15.09 -0.49
C ALA A 16 13.26 -15.52 0.92
N GLU A 17 12.52 -14.69 1.66
CA GLU A 17 11.96 -15.05 2.97
C GLU A 17 11.04 -16.27 2.89
N TYR A 18 10.14 -16.32 1.90
CA TYR A 18 9.28 -17.49 1.71
C TYR A 18 10.06 -18.77 1.40
N PHE A 19 11.15 -18.69 0.62
CA PHE A 19 12.02 -19.84 0.41
C PHE A 19 12.73 -20.27 1.70
N CYS A 20 13.29 -19.32 2.46
CA CYS A 20 13.99 -19.65 3.71
C CYS A 20 13.05 -20.26 4.76
N ASN A 21 11.88 -19.66 4.94
CA ASN A 21 10.88 -20.12 5.92
C ASN A 21 10.30 -21.48 5.53
N SER A 22 10.01 -21.70 4.25
CA SER A 22 9.48 -22.99 3.77
C SER A 22 10.49 -24.11 3.96
N ILE A 23 11.77 -23.90 3.62
CA ILE A 23 12.83 -24.90 3.83
C ILE A 23 13.01 -25.20 5.32
N GLY A 24 12.96 -24.19 6.19
CA GLY A 24 13.06 -24.38 7.64
C GLY A 24 11.95 -25.28 8.18
N ILE A 25 10.69 -25.02 7.80
CA ILE A 25 9.53 -25.84 8.20
C ILE A 25 9.65 -27.25 7.61
N LEU A 26 9.99 -27.38 6.33
CA LEU A 26 10.15 -28.68 5.67
C LEU A 26 11.23 -29.54 6.35
N GLN A 27 12.36 -28.94 6.76
CA GLN A 27 13.41 -29.66 7.49
C GLN A 27 12.97 -30.06 8.90
N GLN A 28 12.27 -29.19 9.62
CA GLN A 28 11.80 -29.45 10.99
C GLN A 28 10.87 -30.67 11.06
N PHE A 29 10.03 -30.87 10.05
CA PHE A 29 9.07 -31.98 9.98
C PHE A 29 9.54 -33.14 9.09
N SER A 30 10.74 -33.04 8.48
CA SER A 30 11.27 -34.13 7.67
C SER A 30 11.57 -35.36 8.53
N THR A 31 10.96 -36.50 8.20
CA THR A 31 11.32 -37.78 8.80
C THR A 31 12.49 -38.39 8.03
N PRO A 32 13.54 -38.90 8.72
CA PRO A 32 14.65 -39.56 8.05
C PRO A 32 14.14 -40.76 7.25
N SER A 33 14.24 -40.69 5.93
CA SER A 33 13.86 -41.80 5.06
C SER A 33 14.92 -42.90 5.18
N LYS A 34 14.50 -44.12 5.51
CA LYS A 34 15.37 -45.29 5.46
C LYS A 34 15.52 -45.72 4.02
N PHE A 35 16.74 -45.81 3.52
CA PHE A 35 17.01 -46.46 2.25
C PHE A 35 16.87 -47.98 2.42
N SER A 36 15.99 -48.60 1.63
CA SER A 36 15.89 -50.05 1.53
C SER A 36 17.24 -50.62 1.08
N GLY A 37 17.90 -51.36 1.98
CA GLY A 37 19.26 -51.88 1.79
C GLY A 37 20.35 -51.22 2.66
N PHE A 38 20.01 -50.21 3.47
CA PHE A 38 20.94 -49.56 4.41
C PHE A 38 20.75 -49.99 5.88
N ASP A 39 20.00 -51.06 6.14
CA ASP A 39 20.08 -51.73 7.44
C ASP A 39 21.47 -52.37 7.54
N ARG A 40 22.36 -51.75 8.33
CA ARG A 40 23.53 -52.43 8.90
C ARG A 40 23.04 -53.53 9.85
N SER A 41 22.43 -54.57 9.30
CA SER A 41 22.17 -55.85 9.94
C SER A 41 23.20 -56.84 9.41
N GLY A 42 24.01 -57.35 10.32
CA GLY A 42 25.31 -57.96 10.05
C GLY A 42 25.30 -59.17 9.12
N GLY A 43 26.36 -59.24 8.30
CA GLY A 43 26.67 -60.36 7.42
C GLY A 43 28.08 -60.35 6.83
N GLY A 44 29.09 -59.87 7.58
CA GLY A 44 30.51 -60.19 7.36
C GLY A 44 31.34 -59.24 6.46
N GLY A 45 32.36 -58.60 7.05
CA GLY A 45 33.54 -58.14 6.30
C GLY A 45 34.03 -56.71 6.54
N GLY A 46 34.73 -56.49 7.66
CA GLY A 46 35.92 -55.62 7.79
C GLY A 46 35.85 -54.13 7.45
N GLY A 47 36.01 -53.27 8.47
CA GLY A 47 36.58 -51.93 8.26
C GLY A 47 36.13 -50.84 9.22
N GLY A 48 36.80 -50.73 10.37
CA GLY A 48 37.31 -49.44 10.86
C GLY A 48 36.37 -48.44 11.55
N ALA A 49 36.73 -48.17 12.81
CA ALA A 49 36.59 -46.90 13.55
C ALA A 49 35.27 -46.58 14.26
N GLY A 50 35.31 -46.76 15.60
CA GLY A 50 35.13 -45.64 16.52
C GLY A 50 33.81 -45.60 17.31
N GLY A 51 33.93 -45.73 18.64
CA GLY A 51 33.09 -44.95 19.57
C GLY A 51 32.14 -45.69 20.51
N CYS A 52 32.71 -46.16 21.63
CA CYS A 52 32.17 -46.13 23.00
C CYS A 52 30.71 -46.56 23.28
N THR A 53 30.56 -47.76 23.85
CA THR A 53 29.48 -48.12 24.79
C THR A 53 30.10 -48.45 26.15
N PRO A 54 29.51 -48.03 27.29
CA PRO A 54 29.73 -48.69 28.56
C PRO A 54 28.68 -49.78 28.79
N SER A 55 29.17 -50.87 29.34
CA SER A 55 28.46 -52.10 29.72
C SER A 55 27.71 -51.95 31.06
N SER A 56 26.62 -52.70 31.24
CA SER A 56 26.23 -53.43 32.48
C SER A 56 24.92 -54.18 32.18
N VAL A 57 24.92 -55.52 32.04
CA VAL A 57 24.81 -56.55 33.10
C VAL A 57 23.66 -56.23 34.06
N GLY A 58 22.60 -57.01 34.26
CA GLY A 58 22.21 -58.37 33.85
C GLY A 58 21.06 -58.82 34.77
N GLY A 59 20.33 -59.89 34.40
CA GLY A 59 19.54 -60.67 35.39
C GLY A 59 18.07 -60.99 35.05
N GLY A 60 17.87 -62.14 34.38
CA GLY A 60 16.97 -63.23 34.77
C GLY A 60 15.49 -63.02 35.17
N GLY A 61 14.59 -63.69 34.41
CA GLY A 61 13.71 -64.72 34.99
C GLY A 61 12.20 -64.46 35.02
N GLY A 62 11.43 -65.42 34.48
CA GLY A 62 10.10 -65.79 34.98
C GLY A 62 8.90 -65.27 34.17
N GLY A 63 8.10 -66.18 33.62
CA GLY A 63 6.92 -65.89 32.80
C GLY A 63 5.61 -65.74 33.59
N GLY A 64 4.56 -65.33 32.86
CA GLY A 64 3.17 -65.47 33.28
C GLY A 64 2.29 -64.25 33.04
N VAL A 65 1.54 -64.28 31.93
CA VAL A 65 0.15 -63.77 31.76
C VAL A 65 -0.04 -62.24 31.86
N LEU A 66 -0.01 -61.51 30.74
CA LEU A 66 -1.18 -61.15 29.90
C LEU A 66 -2.33 -60.46 30.66
N ALA A 67 -2.21 -59.14 30.90
CA ALA A 67 -3.36 -58.24 30.94
C ALA A 67 -2.94 -56.77 30.72
N ASN A 68 -3.52 -56.17 29.68
CA ASN A 68 -3.65 -54.73 29.45
C ASN A 68 -2.43 -53.93 28.95
N GLN A 69 -1.88 -54.32 27.79
CA GLN A 69 -0.87 -53.55 27.05
C GLN A 69 -1.38 -53.07 25.67
N ASN A 70 -2.70 -52.83 25.54
CA ASN A 70 -3.32 -52.43 24.26
C ASN A 70 -3.80 -50.97 24.22
N ASN A 71 -3.84 -50.24 25.34
CA ASN A 71 -4.41 -48.88 25.37
C ASN A 71 -3.38 -47.74 25.28
N GLN A 72 -2.08 -48.01 25.47
CA GLN A 72 -1.04 -46.96 25.42
C GLN A 72 -0.41 -46.76 24.03
N ASN A 73 -0.54 -47.74 23.12
CA ASN A 73 0.01 -47.65 21.77
C ASN A 73 -0.92 -46.96 20.73
N GLN A 74 -2.23 -46.84 21.01
CA GLN A 74 -3.16 -46.16 20.09
C GLN A 74 -3.11 -44.63 20.21
N ALA A 75 -2.92 -44.07 21.40
CA ALA A 75 -2.85 -42.62 21.61
C ALA A 75 -1.63 -41.98 20.93
N ASN A 76 -0.50 -42.68 20.85
CA ASN A 76 0.71 -42.18 20.18
C ASN A 76 0.64 -42.26 18.63
N GLN A 77 -0.18 -43.16 18.07
CA GLN A 77 -0.36 -43.28 16.61
C GLN A 77 -1.27 -42.18 16.04
N GLN A 78 -2.22 -41.67 16.84
CA GLN A 78 -3.11 -40.57 16.45
C GLN A 78 -2.44 -39.19 16.45
N LEU A 79 -1.43 -38.97 17.29
CA LEU A 79 -0.64 -37.73 17.33
C LEU A 79 0.32 -37.58 16.14
N GLN A 80 0.62 -38.66 15.41
CA GLN A 80 1.52 -38.65 14.27
C GLN A 80 0.79 -38.41 12.93
N THR A 81 -0.43 -38.91 12.78
CA THR A 81 -1.27 -38.66 11.58
C THR A 81 -1.69 -37.19 11.45
N ASN A 82 -1.96 -36.49 12.57
CA ASN A 82 -2.35 -35.08 12.55
C ASN A 82 -1.17 -34.14 12.22
N GLN A 83 0.09 -34.59 12.35
CA GLN A 83 1.26 -33.79 12.00
C GLN A 83 1.59 -33.85 10.50
N ALA A 84 1.36 -34.99 9.84
CA ALA A 84 1.59 -35.16 8.40
C ALA A 84 0.61 -34.32 7.56
N SER A 85 -0.67 -34.24 7.94
CA SER A 85 -1.63 -33.37 7.25
C SER A 85 -1.25 -31.89 7.34
N ASN A 86 -0.83 -31.44 8.53
CA ASN A 86 -0.36 -30.06 8.72
C ASN A 86 0.93 -29.77 7.93
N GLN A 87 1.82 -30.76 7.75
CA GLN A 87 3.03 -30.61 6.94
C GLN A 87 2.69 -30.34 5.47
N ASP A 88 1.77 -31.11 4.92
CA ASP A 88 1.31 -30.93 3.53
C ASP A 88 0.59 -29.59 3.35
N ASP A 89 -0.15 -29.13 4.36
CA ASP A 89 -0.79 -27.82 4.37
C ASP A 89 0.24 -26.68 4.35
N TYR A 90 1.31 -26.74 5.16
CA TYR A 90 2.37 -25.74 5.14
C TYR A 90 3.16 -25.75 3.82
N ALA A 91 3.46 -26.92 3.27
CA ALA A 91 4.14 -27.05 1.98
C ALA A 91 3.29 -26.41 0.86
N THR A 92 1.99 -26.69 0.85
CA THR A 92 1.04 -26.14 -0.14
C THR A 92 0.88 -24.63 0.03
N LEU A 93 0.80 -24.13 1.27
CA LEU A 93 0.72 -22.70 1.56
C LEU A 93 1.95 -21.95 1.04
N PHE A 94 3.16 -22.42 1.38
CA PHE A 94 4.38 -21.79 0.90
C PHE A 94 4.54 -21.91 -0.61
N ALA A 95 4.20 -23.05 -1.22
CA ALA A 95 4.19 -23.19 -2.67
C ALA A 95 3.26 -22.16 -3.34
N THR A 96 2.08 -21.92 -2.76
CA THR A 96 1.14 -20.90 -3.25
C THR A 96 1.71 -19.49 -3.11
N LEU A 97 2.29 -19.16 -1.95
CA LEU A 97 2.90 -17.84 -1.71
C LEU A 97 4.08 -17.60 -2.66
N ILE A 98 4.96 -18.59 -2.83
CA ILE A 98 6.11 -18.53 -3.73
C ILE A 98 5.65 -18.34 -5.18
N ALA A 99 4.71 -19.16 -5.67
CA ALA A 99 4.25 -19.07 -7.05
C ALA A 99 3.54 -17.73 -7.33
N ARG A 100 2.78 -17.23 -6.37
CA ARG A 100 2.12 -15.93 -6.47
C ARG A 100 3.13 -14.79 -6.49
N THR A 101 4.06 -14.74 -5.54
CA THR A 101 5.07 -13.68 -5.47
C THR A 101 5.98 -13.69 -6.70
N ALA A 102 6.32 -14.86 -7.24
CA ALA A 102 7.05 -14.96 -8.50
C ALA A 102 6.28 -14.34 -9.68
N LYS A 103 4.97 -14.59 -9.77
CA LYS A 103 4.13 -13.95 -10.78
C LYS A 103 3.97 -12.45 -10.58
N ASP A 104 3.89 -12.00 -9.32
CA ASP A 104 3.83 -10.58 -8.99
C ASP A 104 5.15 -9.89 -9.42
N ILE A 105 6.31 -10.53 -9.23
CA ILE A 105 7.61 -10.06 -9.74
C ILE A 105 7.57 -9.88 -11.27
N ASP A 106 7.07 -10.87 -12.01
CA ASP A 106 6.96 -10.80 -13.47
C ASP A 106 6.11 -9.60 -13.92
N VAL A 107 4.96 -9.38 -13.26
CA VAL A 107 4.08 -8.23 -13.56
C VAL A 107 4.78 -6.90 -13.27
N ILE A 108 5.56 -6.82 -12.20
CA ILE A 108 6.32 -5.59 -11.90
C ILE A 108 7.37 -5.34 -12.99
N ILE A 109 8.11 -6.38 -13.41
CA ILE A 109 9.11 -6.28 -14.48
C ILE A 109 8.46 -5.80 -15.79
N GLU A 110 7.32 -6.37 -16.18
CA GLU A 110 6.57 -5.95 -17.37
C GLU A 110 6.03 -4.52 -17.28
N SER A 111 5.81 -4.01 -16.06
CA SER A 111 5.33 -2.65 -15.81
C SER A 111 6.44 -1.60 -15.69
N LEU A 112 7.71 -2.01 -15.76
CA LEU A 112 8.83 -1.08 -15.72
C LEU A 112 8.85 -0.20 -16.98
N PRO A 113 9.30 1.06 -16.88
CA PRO A 113 9.51 1.90 -18.05
C PRO A 113 10.51 1.24 -19.00
N ASN A 114 10.22 1.22 -20.30
CA ASN A 114 11.12 0.63 -21.30
C ASN A 114 12.47 1.38 -21.35
N ASP A 115 13.57 0.63 -21.38
CA ASP A 115 14.94 1.14 -21.53
C ASP A 115 15.26 1.66 -22.95
N ASP A 116 14.33 1.57 -23.90
CA ASP A 116 14.55 2.00 -25.30
C ASP A 116 14.68 3.52 -25.47
N SER A 117 14.40 4.30 -24.42
CA SER A 117 14.60 5.74 -24.43
C SER A 117 16.08 6.03 -24.18
N SER A 118 16.87 6.23 -25.24
CA SER A 118 18.21 6.77 -25.06
C SER A 118 18.14 8.03 -24.18
N THR A 119 19.12 8.21 -23.29
CA THR A 119 19.14 9.35 -22.36
C THR A 119 18.95 10.68 -23.10
N GLU A 120 19.46 10.77 -24.33
CA GLU A 120 19.29 11.91 -25.22
C GLU A 120 17.84 12.12 -25.69
N LEU A 121 17.10 11.05 -26.04
CA LEU A 121 15.68 11.14 -26.41
C LEU A 121 14.81 11.54 -25.20
N GLN A 122 15.13 11.02 -24.01
CA GLN A 122 14.43 11.39 -22.78
C GLN A 122 14.67 12.86 -22.41
N ILE A 123 15.91 13.36 -22.55
CA ILE A 123 16.23 14.78 -22.36
C ILE A 123 15.50 15.66 -23.38
N ALA A 124 15.42 15.23 -24.64
CA ALA A 124 14.68 15.96 -25.67
C ALA A 124 13.17 16.01 -25.35
N SER A 125 12.59 14.91 -24.91
CA SER A 125 11.18 14.85 -24.48
C SER A 125 10.92 15.72 -23.24
N LEU A 126 11.84 15.73 -22.26
CA LEU A 126 11.74 16.60 -21.09
C LEU A 126 11.78 18.08 -21.48
N ARG A 127 12.68 18.48 -22.37
CA ARG A 127 12.73 19.87 -22.87
C ARG A 127 11.45 20.29 -23.57
N LEU A 128 10.85 19.39 -24.36
CA LEU A 128 9.57 19.65 -24.99
C LEU A 128 8.46 19.83 -23.95
N LEU A 129 8.38 18.93 -22.96
CA LEU A 129 7.42 19.02 -21.86
C LEU A 129 7.59 20.30 -21.03
N GLU A 130 8.82 20.72 -20.76
CA GLU A 130 9.11 22.00 -20.08
C GLU A 130 8.65 23.19 -20.93
N GLN A 131 8.90 23.16 -22.24
CA GLN A 131 8.44 24.19 -23.16
C GLN A 131 6.91 24.25 -23.24
N GLU A 132 6.24 23.11 -23.32
CA GLU A 132 4.77 23.03 -23.32
C GLU A 132 4.17 23.52 -21.99
N ASN A 133 4.81 23.20 -20.86
CA ASN A 133 4.41 23.73 -19.55
C ASN A 133 4.56 25.26 -19.49
N GLN A 134 5.67 25.78 -20.01
CA GLN A 134 5.93 27.21 -20.07
C GLN A 134 4.88 27.92 -20.92
N GLU A 135 4.56 27.39 -22.10
CA GLU A 135 3.53 27.95 -22.97
C GLU A 135 2.13 27.87 -22.32
N ALA A 136 1.81 26.75 -21.66
CA ALA A 136 0.56 26.62 -20.91
C ALA A 136 0.46 27.63 -19.76
N ALA A 137 1.56 27.90 -19.06
CA ALA A 137 1.63 28.90 -18.01
C ALA A 137 1.42 30.33 -18.55
N GLU A 138 2.03 30.67 -19.68
CA GLU A 138 1.84 31.98 -20.33
C GLU A 138 0.38 32.19 -20.77
N ARG A 139 -0.24 31.15 -21.36
CA ARG A 139 -1.66 31.21 -21.72
C ARG A 139 -2.55 31.38 -20.48
N LEU A 140 -2.21 30.72 -19.37
CA LEU A 140 -2.93 30.88 -18.11
C LEU A 140 -2.78 32.31 -17.56
N GLU A 141 -1.57 32.86 -17.57
CA GLU A 141 -1.31 34.23 -17.12
C GLU A 141 -2.11 35.24 -17.94
N GLU A 142 -2.18 35.07 -19.27
CA GLU A 142 -2.99 35.93 -20.11
C GLU A 142 -4.48 35.87 -19.75
N VAL A 143 -5.01 34.68 -19.51
CA VAL A 143 -6.42 34.49 -19.12
C VAL A 143 -6.69 35.11 -17.75
N VAL A 144 -5.79 34.93 -16.77
CA VAL A 144 -5.89 35.54 -15.45
C VAL A 144 -5.88 37.06 -15.56
N ARG A 145 -4.93 37.63 -16.30
CA ARG A 145 -4.84 39.08 -16.52
C ARG A 145 -6.11 39.66 -17.14
N ARG A 146 -6.68 38.98 -18.15
CA ARG A 146 -7.96 39.39 -18.75
C ARG A 146 -9.10 39.30 -17.74
N GLY A 147 -9.10 38.26 -16.90
CA GLY A 147 -10.05 38.09 -15.81
C GLY A 147 -9.98 39.20 -14.76
N GLU A 148 -8.78 39.62 -14.37
CA GLU A 148 -8.55 40.70 -13.41
C GLU A 148 -9.06 42.06 -13.94
N VAL A 149 -8.74 42.38 -15.20
CA VAL A 149 -9.23 43.62 -15.83
C VAL A 149 -10.76 43.64 -15.89
N LEU A 150 -11.38 42.51 -16.25
CA LEU A 150 -12.83 42.40 -16.29
C LEU A 150 -13.44 42.56 -14.88
N LEU A 151 -12.80 41.97 -13.86
CA LEU A 151 -13.21 42.10 -12.48
C LEU A 151 -13.16 43.56 -12.00
N GLU A 152 -12.09 44.28 -12.34
CA GLU A 152 -11.92 45.70 -12.02
C GLU A 152 -13.01 46.55 -12.68
N GLN A 153 -13.33 46.29 -13.95
CA GLN A 153 -14.43 46.98 -14.66
C GLN A 153 -15.79 46.73 -14.00
N VAL A 154 -16.08 45.50 -13.59
CA VAL A 154 -17.32 45.17 -12.88
C VAL A 154 -17.36 45.89 -11.52
N GLN A 155 -16.25 45.91 -10.78
CA GLN A 155 -16.16 46.62 -9.50
C GLN A 155 -16.38 48.13 -9.67
N ALA A 156 -15.79 48.75 -10.71
CA ALA A 156 -15.98 50.16 -11.02
C ALA A 156 -17.45 50.46 -11.35
N ALA A 157 -18.09 49.67 -12.23
CA ALA A 157 -19.49 49.85 -12.57
C ALA A 157 -20.41 49.70 -11.34
N LEU A 158 -20.12 48.75 -10.45
CA LEU A 158 -20.85 48.58 -9.19
C LEU A 158 -20.66 49.79 -8.25
N ALA A 159 -19.45 50.36 -8.18
CA ALA A 159 -19.18 51.56 -7.40
C ALA A 159 -19.95 52.79 -7.94
N ASP A 160 -19.98 52.97 -9.27
CA ASP A 160 -20.71 54.06 -9.92
C ASP A 160 -22.23 53.96 -9.68
N ILE A 161 -22.77 52.73 -9.73
CA ILE A 161 -24.19 52.48 -9.41
C ILE A 161 -24.46 52.83 -7.94
N ALA A 162 -23.62 52.37 -7.02
CA ALA A 162 -23.78 52.65 -5.60
C ALA A 162 -23.70 54.15 -5.29
N GLN A 163 -22.75 54.87 -5.92
CA GLN A 163 -22.59 56.31 -5.76
C GLN A 163 -23.77 57.08 -6.36
N SER A 164 -24.25 56.70 -7.54
CA SER A 164 -25.44 57.31 -8.17
C SER A 164 -26.69 57.12 -7.31
N GLN A 165 -26.86 55.95 -6.68
CA GLN A 165 -27.97 55.72 -5.75
C GLN A 165 -27.86 56.58 -4.49
N LEU A 166 -26.65 56.77 -3.96
CA LEU A 166 -26.41 57.63 -2.81
C LEU A 166 -26.67 59.10 -3.13
N GLU A 167 -26.18 59.61 -4.26
CA GLU A 167 -26.41 60.99 -4.72
C GLU A 167 -27.91 61.26 -4.97
N MET A 168 -28.61 60.31 -5.60
CA MET A 168 -30.06 60.43 -5.82
C MET A 168 -30.83 60.50 -4.48
N GLN A 169 -30.44 59.71 -3.47
CA GLN A 169 -31.01 59.82 -2.13
C GLN A 169 -30.70 61.16 -1.48
N GLN A 170 -29.44 61.64 -1.54
CA GLN A 170 -29.06 62.94 -0.98
C GLN A 170 -29.82 64.10 -1.63
N LEU A 171 -29.97 64.09 -2.96
CA LEU A 171 -30.72 65.11 -3.69
C LEU A 171 -32.20 65.07 -3.31
N THR A 172 -32.78 63.86 -3.22
CA THR A 172 -34.17 63.66 -2.80
C THR A 172 -34.40 64.16 -1.38
N THR A 173 -33.52 63.82 -0.44
CA THR A 173 -33.56 64.30 0.95
C THR A 173 -33.39 65.81 1.01
N LYS A 174 -32.47 66.40 0.23
CA LYS A 174 -32.25 67.85 0.19
C LYS A 174 -33.45 68.61 -0.37
N GLN A 175 -34.12 68.09 -1.41
CA GLN A 175 -35.34 68.68 -1.94
C GLN A 175 -36.53 68.61 -0.97
N LEU A 176 -36.59 67.58 -0.12
CA LEU A 176 -37.59 67.49 0.94
C LEU A 176 -37.35 68.53 2.05
N VAL A 177 -36.08 68.85 2.36
CA VAL A 177 -35.73 69.88 3.36
C VAL A 177 -36.03 71.30 2.83
N ASP A 178 -35.69 71.60 1.57
CA ASP A 178 -35.95 72.94 0.98
C ASP A 178 -37.45 73.22 0.81
N ARG A 179 -38.28 72.21 0.48
CA ARG A 179 -39.75 72.38 0.46
C ARG A 179 -40.37 72.55 1.85
N GLY A 180 -39.66 72.17 2.93
CA GLY A 180 -40.10 72.38 4.32
C GLY A 180 -39.84 73.79 4.86
N ALA A 181 -38.92 74.55 4.26
CA ALA A 181 -38.56 75.91 4.70
C ALA A 181 -39.43 77.02 4.10
N ALA A 182 -40.22 76.74 3.07
CA ALA A 182 -41.12 77.69 2.41
C ALA A 182 -42.57 77.54 2.91
N ALA A 183 -42.82 77.77 4.20
CA ALA A 183 -44.17 78.02 4.70
C ALA A 183 -44.52 79.51 4.52
N PRO A 184 -45.64 79.88 3.87
CA PRO A 184 -45.99 81.28 3.68
C PRO A 184 -46.47 81.87 5.00
N ALA A 185 -45.62 82.70 5.61
CA ALA A 185 -46.05 83.63 6.63
C ALA A 185 -46.88 84.74 5.96
N THR A 186 -47.94 85.16 6.67
CA THR A 186 -48.71 86.41 6.50
C THR A 186 -49.87 86.44 5.49
N ALA A 187 -51.08 86.29 6.02
CA ALA A 187 -52.26 87.05 5.59
C ALA A 187 -53.19 87.29 6.79
N THR A 188 -52.78 88.23 7.65
CA THR A 188 -53.67 88.91 8.61
C THR A 188 -54.23 90.17 7.92
N ALA A 189 -55.52 90.16 7.59
CA ALA A 189 -56.31 91.36 7.30
C ALA A 189 -57.76 91.01 7.69
N SER A 190 -58.18 91.29 8.92
CA SER A 190 -58.75 92.56 9.41
C SER A 190 -60.14 92.85 8.83
N ASN A 191 -61.13 92.69 9.71
CA ASN A 191 -62.56 93.07 9.61
C ASN A 191 -62.70 94.61 9.46
N PRO A 192 -63.88 95.20 9.17
CA PRO A 192 -65.22 94.88 9.70
C PRO A 192 -66.26 94.32 8.72
#